data_AF-A0A535AU12-F1
#
_entry.id   AF-A0A535AU12-F1
#
_cell.length_a   1.000
_cell.length_b   1.000
_cell.length_c   1.000
_cell.angle_alpha   90.00
_cell.angle_beta   90.00
_cell.angle_gamma   90.00
#
_symmetry.space_group_name_H-M   'P 1'
#
loop_
_entity.id
_entity.type
_entity.pdbx_description
1 polymer ?
#
loop_
_entity_poly.entity_id
_entity_poly.type
_entity_poly.pdbx_seq_one_letter_code
_entity_poly.pdbx_strand_id
1 'polypeptide(L)'
;MDERVRALANGGEPGIATAIVRQAIENARQAIAGGHEAPTEDQLIERVLGLAAAVFQPSLRPVINATGVIIHTNLGRAPLSDEAIAAMGAVSRGYSNLEFDLEAGERGSRYAHLESVLTRLSGAEAAIAVNNNASALLLT
;
A
#
# COMPACT_ATOMS: atom_id res chain seq x y z
N MET A 1 11.95 -17.14 28.22
CA MET A 1 11.37 -16.67 26.95
C MET A 1 11.12 -15.17 27.09
N ASP A 2 11.87 -14.38 26.34
CA ASP A 2 11.86 -12.91 26.38
C ASP A 2 10.46 -12.34 26.11
N GLU A 3 10.08 -11.33 26.88
CA GLU A 3 8.77 -10.68 26.85
C GLU A 3 8.48 -9.99 25.50
N ARG A 4 9.53 -9.51 24.81
CA ARG A 4 9.45 -8.86 23.50
C ARG A 4 9.07 -9.87 22.41
N VAL A 5 9.57 -11.10 22.50
CA VAL A 5 9.21 -12.20 21.59
C VAL A 5 7.79 -12.70 21.88
N ARG A 6 7.35 -12.67 23.14
CA ARG A 6 5.94 -12.96 23.48
C ARG A 6 4.98 -11.89 22.94
N ALA A 7 5.34 -10.61 23.01
CA ALA A 7 4.56 -9.53 22.45
C ALA A 7 4.37 -9.69 20.93
N LEU A 8 5.41 -10.13 20.22
CA LEU A 8 5.33 -10.47 18.79
C LEU A 8 4.30 -11.56 18.49
N ALA A 9 4.26 -12.62 19.31
CA ALA A 9 3.32 -13.73 19.15
C ALA A 9 1.86 -13.34 19.50
N ASN A 10 1.68 -12.36 20.40
CA ASN A 10 0.36 -11.89 20.83
C ASN A 10 -0.20 -10.76 19.94
N GLY A 11 0.66 -10.01 19.26
CA GLY A 11 0.28 -8.86 18.43
C GLY A 11 0.12 -9.17 16.93
N GLY A 12 0.41 -10.40 16.48
CA GLY A 12 0.34 -10.81 15.08
C GLY A 12 -0.28 -12.19 14.87
N GLU A 13 -0.44 -12.61 13.62
CA GLU A 13 -0.87 -13.97 13.31
C GLU A 13 0.20 -14.97 13.80
N PRO A 14 -0.14 -15.99 14.63
CA PRO A 14 0.83 -16.91 15.22
C PRO A 14 1.75 -17.61 14.21
N GLY A 15 1.28 -17.81 12.97
CA GLY A 15 2.06 -18.36 11.87
C GLY A 15 3.25 -17.49 11.47
N ILE A 16 3.06 -16.16 11.46
CA ILE A 16 4.09 -15.19 11.08
C ILE A 16 5.19 -15.12 12.14
N ALA A 17 4.81 -15.06 13.42
CA ALA A 17 5.79 -15.05 14.52
C ALA A 17 6.66 -16.32 14.50
N THR A 18 6.04 -17.48 14.27
CA THR A 18 6.76 -18.76 14.14
C THR A 18 7.71 -18.76 12.94
N ALA A 19 7.27 -18.24 11.79
CA ALA A 19 8.10 -18.14 10.59
C ALA A 19 9.32 -17.24 10.81
N ILE A 20 9.15 -16.09 11.48
CA ILE A 20 10.24 -15.17 11.81
C ILE A 20 11.27 -15.82 12.73
N VAL A 21 10.82 -16.51 13.80
CA VAL A 21 11.72 -17.19 14.72
C VAL A 21 12.48 -18.32 14.02
N ARG A 22 11.79 -19.13 13.20
CA ARG A 22 12.44 -20.17 12.39
C ARG A 22 13.48 -19.59 11.43
N GLN A 23 13.17 -18.46 10.79
CA GLN A 23 14.12 -17.79 9.91
C GLN A 23 15.36 -17.28 10.67
N ALA A 24 15.18 -16.72 11.87
CA ALA A 24 16.30 -16.27 12.70
C ALA A 24 17.21 -17.43 13.10
N ILE A 25 16.62 -18.57 13.51
CA ILE A 25 17.33 -19.80 13.88
C ILE A 25 18.05 -20.39 12.66
N GLU A 26 17.40 -20.48 11.51
CA GLU A 26 18.03 -21.02 10.30
C GLU A 26 19.21 -20.15 9.84
N ASN A 27 19.05 -18.83 9.90
CA ASN A 27 20.14 -17.90 9.60
C ASN A 27 21.33 -18.07 10.56
N ALA A 28 21.08 -18.34 11.85
CA ALA A 28 22.13 -18.63 12.82
C ALA A 28 22.81 -19.97 12.51
N ARG A 29 22.03 -21.00 12.18
CA ARG A 29 22.55 -22.33 11.81
C ARG A 29 23.47 -22.27 10.59
N GLN A 30 23.11 -21.48 9.57
CA GLN A 30 23.93 -21.27 8.39
C GLN A 30 25.23 -20.51 8.69
N ALA A 31 25.17 -19.49 9.55
CA ALA A 31 26.37 -18.74 9.96
C ALA A 31 27.37 -19.65 10.69
N ILE A 32 26.89 -20.51 11.60
CA ILE A 32 27.70 -21.50 12.33
C ILE A 32 28.31 -22.52 11.37
N ALA A 33 27.52 -23.03 10.41
CA ALA A 33 28.03 -23.94 9.39
C ALA A 33 29.12 -23.29 8.51
N GLY A 34 29.07 -21.96 8.34
CA GLY A 34 30.10 -21.15 7.68
C GLY A 34 31.29 -20.77 8.55
N GLY A 35 31.41 -21.33 9.77
CA GLY A 35 32.55 -21.13 10.67
C GLY A 35 32.45 -19.93 11.63
N HIS A 36 31.28 -19.28 11.72
CA HIS A 36 31.05 -18.22 12.71
C HIS A 36 30.68 -18.82 14.07
N GLU A 37 30.92 -18.06 15.14
CA GLU A 37 30.48 -18.46 16.48
C GLU A 37 28.95 -18.47 16.61
N ALA A 38 28.45 -19.33 17.51
CA ALA A 38 27.03 -19.38 17.82
C ALA A 38 26.58 -18.06 18.48
N PRO A 39 25.48 -17.45 18.01
CA PRO A 39 24.98 -16.23 18.63
C PRO A 39 24.47 -16.53 20.05
N THR A 40 24.66 -15.57 20.93
CA THR A 40 24.01 -15.55 22.25
C THR A 40 22.49 -15.48 22.11
N GLU A 41 21.77 -15.84 23.17
CA GLU A 41 20.30 -15.72 23.21
C GLU A 41 19.86 -14.28 22.90
N ASP A 42 20.52 -13.28 23.48
CA ASP A 42 20.24 -11.86 23.22
C ASP A 42 20.43 -11.48 21.75
N GLN A 43 21.52 -11.92 21.11
CA GLN A 43 21.75 -11.67 19.68
C GLN A 43 20.69 -12.34 18.81
N LEU A 44 20.20 -13.53 19.19
CA LEU A 44 19.12 -14.20 18.48
C LEU A 44 17.80 -13.45 18.65
N ILE A 45 17.51 -12.95 19.85
CA ILE A 45 16.32 -12.13 20.13
C ILE A 45 16.34 -10.84 19.29
N GLU A 46 17.46 -10.11 19.27
CA GLU A 46 17.59 -8.89 18.45
C GLU A 46 17.39 -9.20 16.96
N ARG A 47 17.88 -10.35 16.48
CA ARG A 47 17.68 -10.77 15.10
C ARG A 47 16.21 -11.08 14.79
N VAL A 48 15.50 -11.74 15.72
CA VAL A 48 14.05 -11.97 15.61
C VAL A 48 13.30 -10.63 15.54
N LEU A 49 13.63 -9.68 16.42
CA LEU A 49 12.99 -8.37 16.45
C LEU A 49 13.27 -7.55 15.19
N GLY A 50 14.51 -7.58 14.67
CA GLY A 50 14.87 -6.92 13.41
C GLY A 50 14.13 -7.51 12.20
N LEU A 51 14.02 -8.84 12.12
CA LEU A 51 13.24 -9.50 11.08
C LEU A 51 11.75 -9.19 11.19
N ALA A 52 11.20 -9.17 12.41
CA ALA A 52 9.82 -8.78 12.65
C ALA A 52 9.56 -7.34 12.19
N ALA A 53 10.42 -6.39 12.58
CA ALA A 53 10.31 -5.00 12.18
C ALA A 53 10.31 -4.86 10.64
N ALA A 54 11.15 -5.62 9.93
CA ALA A 54 11.18 -5.62 8.47
C ALA A 54 9.92 -6.25 7.84
N VAL A 55 9.43 -7.35 8.39
CA VAL A 55 8.21 -8.04 7.88
C VAL A 55 6.97 -7.18 8.04
N PHE A 56 6.83 -6.50 9.18
CA PHE A 56 5.68 -5.64 9.46
C PHE A 56 5.82 -4.23 8.88
N GLN A 57 6.96 -3.90 8.29
CA GLN A 57 7.14 -2.62 7.63
C GLN A 57 6.41 -2.60 6.27
N PRO A 58 5.52 -1.61 6.02
CA PRO A 58 4.91 -1.46 4.71
C PRO A 58 5.96 -1.27 3.61
N SER A 59 5.78 -1.96 2.48
CA SER A 59 6.68 -1.81 1.33
C SER A 59 6.58 -0.42 0.69
N LEU A 60 5.37 0.16 0.65
CA LEU A 60 5.13 1.54 0.24
C LEU A 60 5.23 2.48 1.44
N ARG A 61 6.08 3.50 1.32
CA ARG A 61 6.35 4.47 2.38
C ARG A 61 6.44 5.88 1.81
N PRO A 62 6.06 6.92 2.57
CA PRO A 62 6.34 8.29 2.21
C PRO A 62 7.84 8.54 2.07
N VAL A 63 8.22 9.41 1.13
CA VAL A 63 9.61 9.80 0.87
C VAL A 63 9.70 11.32 0.71
N ILE A 64 10.87 11.88 1.00
CA ILE A 64 11.16 13.30 0.74
C ILE A 64 11.77 13.41 -0.65
N ASN A 65 11.10 14.13 -1.55
CA ASN A 65 11.64 14.41 -2.88
C ASN A 65 12.62 15.60 -2.83
N ALA A 66 13.92 15.31 -2.85
CA ALA A 66 14.98 16.33 -2.90
C ALA A 66 15.59 16.51 -4.31
N THR A 67 14.97 15.96 -5.35
CA THR A 67 15.52 15.96 -6.72
C THR A 67 15.23 17.23 -7.51
N GLY A 68 14.24 18.03 -7.07
CA GLY A 68 13.71 19.16 -7.84
C GLY A 68 12.77 18.76 -8.99
N VAL A 69 12.57 17.47 -9.26
CA VAL A 69 11.64 16.98 -10.30
C VAL A 69 10.23 16.92 -9.73
N ILE A 70 9.31 17.75 -10.27
CA ILE A 70 7.92 17.83 -9.80
C ILE A 70 7.14 16.56 -10.15
N ILE A 71 7.05 16.20 -11.44
CA ILE A 71 6.36 14.97 -11.89
C ILE A 71 7.35 13.82 -11.94
N HIS A 72 7.68 13.27 -10.76
CA HIS A 72 8.67 12.22 -10.64
C HIS A 72 8.02 10.83 -10.82
N THR A 73 8.25 10.18 -11.96
CA THR A 73 7.62 8.89 -12.31
C THR A 73 7.88 7.78 -11.29
N ASN A 74 9.13 7.66 -10.81
CA ASN A 74 9.49 6.63 -9.81
C ASN A 74 8.94 6.90 -8.41
N LEU A 75 8.59 8.16 -8.08
CA LEU A 75 8.07 8.55 -6.76
C LEU A 75 6.54 8.72 -6.76
N GLY A 76 5.85 8.30 -7.83
CA GLY A 76 4.38 8.33 -7.87
C GLY A 76 3.77 9.55 -8.54
N ARG A 77 4.53 10.32 -9.34
CA ARG A 77 4.05 11.49 -10.10
C ARG A 77 3.53 12.61 -9.20
N ALA A 78 2.30 13.07 -9.42
CA ALA A 78 1.73 14.22 -8.71
C ALA A 78 1.14 13.77 -7.36
N PRO A 79 1.56 14.37 -6.23
CA PRO A 79 0.86 14.18 -4.96
C PRO A 79 -0.54 14.81 -5.04
N LEU A 80 -1.46 14.30 -4.22
CA LEU A 80 -2.83 14.81 -4.10
C LEU A 80 -2.89 15.93 -3.06
N SER A 81 -3.84 16.86 -3.23
CA SER A 81 -4.15 17.84 -2.19
C SER A 81 -4.90 17.20 -1.01
N ASP A 82 -4.89 17.88 0.13
CA ASP A 82 -5.59 17.40 1.34
C ASP A 82 -7.09 17.28 1.10
N GLU A 83 -7.69 18.17 0.31
CA GLU A 83 -9.11 18.13 -0.05
C GLU A 83 -9.45 16.90 -0.89
N ALA A 84 -8.59 16.54 -1.85
CA ALA A 84 -8.78 15.35 -2.68
C ALA A 84 -8.68 14.07 -1.84
N ILE A 85 -7.69 13.99 -0.93
CA ILE A 85 -7.52 12.87 0.00
C ILE A 85 -8.73 12.76 0.93
N ALA A 86 -9.23 13.87 1.46
CA ALA A 86 -10.41 13.90 2.31
C ALA A 86 -11.66 13.40 1.59
N ALA A 87 -11.89 13.84 0.34
CA ALA A 87 -13.01 13.38 -0.48
C ALA A 87 -12.93 11.87 -0.78
N MET A 88 -11.74 11.36 -1.15
CA MET A 88 -11.51 9.92 -1.34
C MET A 88 -11.81 9.14 -0.05
N GLY A 89 -11.31 9.63 1.09
CA GLY A 89 -11.53 9.00 2.39
C GLY A 89 -12.98 9.03 2.85
N ALA A 90 -13.75 10.05 2.48
CA ALA A 90 -15.18 10.13 2.79
C ALA A 90 -15.99 9.07 2.03
N VAL A 91 -15.74 8.91 0.73
CA VAL A 91 -16.48 7.95 -0.11
C VAL A 91 -16.03 6.51 0.08
N SER A 92 -14.76 6.26 0.43
CA SER A 92 -14.20 4.91 0.54
C SER A 92 -14.56 4.17 1.83
N ARG A 93 -15.12 4.85 2.84
CA ARG A 93 -15.44 4.26 4.16
C ARG A 93 -16.69 3.39 4.17
N GLY A 94 -17.51 3.44 3.12
CA GLY A 94 -18.76 2.69 3.04
C GLY A 94 -19.27 2.53 1.62
N TYR A 95 -20.55 2.16 1.50
CA TYR A 95 -21.23 2.12 0.20
C TYR A 95 -21.38 3.53 -0.39
N SER A 96 -21.40 3.62 -1.71
CA SER A 96 -21.61 4.85 -2.45
C SER A 96 -22.51 4.61 -3.65
N ASN A 97 -23.00 5.69 -4.26
CA ASN A 97 -23.81 5.67 -5.48
C ASN A 97 -22.95 5.48 -6.75
N LEU A 98 -21.85 4.73 -6.65
CA LEU A 98 -20.87 4.56 -7.74
C LEU A 98 -21.51 4.08 -9.05
N GLU A 99 -22.48 3.17 -8.97
CA GLU A 99 -23.27 2.67 -10.12
C GLU A 99 -24.78 2.71 -9.82
N PHE A 100 -25.24 3.70 -9.06
CA PHE A 100 -26.64 3.82 -8.69
C PHE A 100 -27.13 5.25 -8.90
N ASP A 101 -28.21 5.41 -9.65
CA ASP A 101 -28.85 6.69 -9.85
C ASP A 101 -29.83 6.94 -8.70
N LEU A 102 -29.60 8.02 -7.94
CA LEU A 102 -30.41 8.36 -6.77
C LEU A 102 -31.78 8.94 -7.15
N GLU A 103 -31.92 9.53 -8.33
CA GLU A 103 -33.17 10.11 -8.80
C GLU A 103 -34.06 9.04 -9.43
N ALA A 104 -33.48 8.21 -10.31
CA ALA A 104 -34.20 7.13 -10.98
C ALA A 104 -34.40 5.88 -10.09
N GLY A 105 -33.58 5.71 -9.06
CA GLY A 105 -33.66 4.57 -8.15
C GLY A 105 -33.22 3.24 -8.77
N GLU A 106 -32.38 3.29 -9.81
CA GLU A 106 -31.93 2.12 -10.56
C GLU A 106 -30.41 2.13 -10.79
N ARG A 107 -29.91 1.10 -11.47
CA ARG A 107 -28.48 1.00 -11.81
C ARG A 107 -28.09 2.09 -12.79
N GLY A 108 -27.08 2.88 -12.43
CA GLY A 108 -26.51 3.95 -13.25
C GLY A 108 -25.11 3.63 -13.77
N SER A 109 -24.61 4.45 -14.70
CA SER A 109 -23.23 4.40 -15.18
C SER A 109 -22.29 5.15 -14.26
N ARG A 110 -21.18 4.52 -13.86
CA ARG A 110 -20.11 5.20 -13.09
C ARG A 110 -19.46 6.37 -13.83
N TYR A 111 -19.52 6.39 -15.16
CA TYR A 111 -18.91 7.45 -15.96
C TYR A 111 -19.68 8.78 -15.86
N ALA A 112 -20.96 8.74 -15.53
CA ALA A 112 -21.82 9.92 -15.41
C ALA A 112 -21.26 10.94 -14.39
N HIS A 113 -20.62 10.45 -13.33
CA HIS A 113 -20.01 11.29 -12.28
C HIS A 113 -18.89 12.20 -12.80
N LEU A 114 -18.16 11.78 -13.85
CA LEU A 114 -17.01 12.53 -14.41
C LEU A 114 -17.32 13.19 -15.75
N GLU A 115 -18.17 12.60 -16.58
CA GLU A 115 -18.45 13.07 -17.94
C GLU A 115 -18.84 14.56 -17.94
N SER A 116 -19.77 14.94 -17.07
CA SER A 116 -20.25 16.32 -16.95
C SER A 116 -19.14 17.32 -16.59
N VAL A 117 -18.18 16.91 -15.75
CA VAL A 117 -17.03 17.75 -15.39
C VAL A 117 -16.08 17.89 -16.57
N LEU A 118 -15.76 16.78 -17.23
CA LEU A 118 -14.81 16.73 -18.33
C LEU A 118 -15.32 17.49 -19.56
N THR A 119 -16.59 17.35 -19.93
CA THR A 119 -17.19 18.08 -21.06
C THR A 119 -17.23 19.58 -20.78
N ARG A 120 -17.55 20.01 -19.55
CA ARG A 120 -17.47 21.44 -19.17
C ARG A 120 -16.06 22.02 -19.26
N LEU A 121 -15.04 21.26 -18.85
CA LEU A 121 -13.65 21.74 -18.88
C LEU A 121 -13.06 21.74 -20.28
N SER A 122 -13.45 20.79 -21.13
CA SER A 122 -12.86 20.61 -22.47
C SER A 122 -13.66 21.26 -23.60
N GLY A 123 -14.97 21.48 -23.41
CA GLY A 123 -15.89 21.84 -24.48
C GLY A 123 -16.25 20.70 -25.44
N ALA A 124 -15.85 19.46 -25.14
CA ALA A 124 -16.18 18.29 -25.95
C ALA A 124 -17.65 17.86 -25.80
N GLU A 125 -18.20 17.21 -26.82
CA GLU A 125 -19.59 16.73 -26.84
C GLU A 125 -19.85 15.58 -25.84
N ALA A 126 -18.84 14.74 -25.60
CA ALA A 126 -18.89 13.62 -24.66
C ALA A 126 -17.48 13.34 -24.10
N ALA A 127 -17.39 12.65 -22.96
CA ALA A 127 -16.11 12.32 -22.34
C ALA A 127 -16.17 11.03 -21.51
N ILE A 128 -15.08 10.26 -21.55
CA ILE A 128 -14.91 9.05 -20.74
C ILE A 128 -13.53 9.05 -20.06
N ALA A 129 -13.48 8.56 -18.83
CA ALA A 129 -12.24 8.32 -18.10
C ALA A 129 -11.97 6.81 -18.03
N VAL A 130 -10.77 6.42 -18.46
CA VAL A 130 -10.29 5.04 -18.39
C VAL A 130 -9.10 4.97 -17.44
N ASN A 131 -8.61 3.75 -17.16
CA ASN A 131 -7.56 3.50 -16.17
C ASN A 131 -6.32 4.41 -16.34
N ASN A 132 -5.82 4.56 -17.57
CA ASN A 132 -4.72 5.46 -17.89
C ASN A 132 -4.70 5.82 -19.38
N ASN A 133 -3.79 6.72 -19.79
CA ASN A 133 -3.65 7.16 -21.18
C ASN A 133 -3.26 6.02 -22.15
N ALA A 134 -2.50 5.02 -21.70
CA ALA A 134 -2.17 3.88 -22.56
C ALA A 134 -3.41 3.05 -22.89
N SER A 135 -4.32 2.86 -21.93
CA SER A 135 -5.62 2.23 -22.16
C SER A 135 -6.50 3.05 -23.10
N ALA A 136 -6.43 4.38 -23.04
CA ALA A 136 -7.16 5.25 -23.95
C ALA A 136 -6.71 5.03 -25.41
N LEU A 137 -5.40 5.00 -25.67
CA LEU A 137 -4.85 4.76 -27.00
C LEU A 137 -5.19 3.38 -27.57
N LEU A 138 -5.33 2.37 -26.71
CA LEU A 138 -5.72 1.03 -27.14
C LEU A 138 -7.20 0.94 -27.58
N LEU A 139 -8.05 1.80 -27.01
CA LEU A 139 -9.48 1.82 -27.29
C LEU A 139 -9.85 2.62 -28.55
N THR A 140 -8.92 3.41 -29.08
CA THR A 140 -9.08 4.20 -30.32
C THR A 140 -8.53 3.46 -31.52
#